data_AF-A0AA96LQI9-F1
#
_entry.id   AF-A0AA96LQI9-F1
#
_cell.length_a   1.000
_cell.length_b   1.000
_cell.length_c   1.000
_cell.angle_alpha   90.00
_cell.angle_beta   90.00
_cell.angle_gamma   90.00
#
_symmetry.space_group_name_H-M   'P 1'
#
loop_
_entity.id
_entity.type
_entity.pdbx_description
1 polymer ?
#
loop_
_entity_poly.entity_id
_entity_poly.type
_entity_poly.pdbx_seq_one_letter_code
_entity_poly.pdbx_strand_id
1 'polypeptide(L)'
;MSNIKNQLFIYEDESIEGYMFRSACSNYVTLDKIKEHVSLYFKKGVGDLKSALLLLNEENEFFYSRNSIYYIYHCGLLRYHISQKQKYSKFCPACLLEKSYHRIHWMIAPIIACRKHNLLLINYCASCFQLTTFTDVTINKCSKCKRELSLCKSKCINVMNRDSSMLMFDNIRYESEVWKGLVLTDFYLVLKRLRWFLNYHSKGEIGFTDLTYDEGKDNKFWFIGDENCFRWNILQAYELADDWPNNILKIYCPSDLEVLAGYIMGFGKVNLFFREFIKQIQQ
;
A
#
# COMPACT_ATOMS: atom_id res chain seq x y z
N MET A 1 -8.67 -35.15 -5.77
CA MET A 1 -8.17 -33.82 -5.35
C MET A 1 -6.72 -33.71 -5.78
N SER A 2 -6.37 -32.79 -6.68
CA SER A 2 -4.97 -32.60 -7.09
C SER A 2 -4.22 -31.92 -5.93
N ASN A 3 -3.42 -32.70 -5.20
CA ASN A 3 -2.55 -32.14 -4.16
C ASN A 3 -1.64 -31.07 -4.76
N ILE A 4 -1.61 -29.88 -4.14
CA ILE A 4 -0.55 -28.89 -4.37
C ILE A 4 0.73 -29.55 -3.88
N LYS A 5 1.59 -30.00 -4.79
CA LYS A 5 2.80 -30.77 -4.47
C LYS A 5 4.02 -29.89 -4.30
N ASN A 6 4.09 -28.79 -5.05
CA ASN A 6 5.22 -27.87 -5.04
C ASN A 6 4.93 -26.72 -4.08
N GLN A 7 5.55 -26.76 -2.91
CA GLN A 7 5.61 -25.63 -1.98
C GLN A 7 6.70 -24.66 -2.42
N LEU A 8 6.38 -23.37 -2.41
CA LEU A 8 7.29 -22.31 -2.84
C LEU A 8 7.76 -21.49 -1.63
N PHE A 9 8.99 -20.98 -1.74
CA PHE A 9 9.45 -19.95 -0.81
C PHE A 9 8.56 -18.70 -0.89
N ILE A 10 8.17 -18.20 0.28
CA ILE A 10 7.37 -16.98 0.41
C ILE A 10 8.30 -15.82 0.77
N TYR A 11 8.17 -14.71 0.06
CA TYR A 11 8.91 -13.48 0.38
C TYR A 11 8.11 -12.58 1.31
N GLU A 12 8.77 -11.98 2.30
CA GLU A 12 8.14 -11.13 3.32
C GLU A 12 7.31 -9.98 2.74
N ASP A 13 7.77 -9.39 1.63
CA ASP A 13 7.10 -8.28 0.93
C ASP A 13 6.23 -8.72 -0.25
N GLU A 14 6.02 -10.03 -0.46
CA GLU A 14 5.19 -10.57 -1.53
C GLU A 14 3.70 -10.38 -1.24
N SER A 15 2.94 -10.02 -2.28
CA SER A 15 1.49 -10.02 -2.16
C SER A 15 0.95 -11.45 -2.23
N ILE A 16 -0.14 -11.68 -1.51
CA ILE A 16 -0.78 -12.99 -1.46
C ILE A 16 -1.28 -13.42 -2.85
N GLU A 17 -1.77 -12.48 -3.64
CA GLU A 17 -2.15 -12.72 -5.03
C GLU A 17 -0.95 -13.15 -5.89
N GLY A 18 0.22 -12.56 -5.66
CA GLY A 18 1.48 -12.96 -6.30
C GLY A 18 1.90 -14.37 -5.90
N TYR A 19 1.88 -14.67 -4.60
CA TYR A 19 2.21 -16.00 -4.09
C TYR A 19 1.26 -17.07 -4.64
N MET A 20 -0.07 -16.86 -4.56
CA MET A 20 -1.06 -17.78 -5.10
C MET A 20 -0.85 -18.03 -6.59
N PHE A 21 -0.49 -16.99 -7.35
CA PHE A 21 -0.22 -17.13 -8.79
C PHE A 21 1.06 -17.91 -9.07
N ARG A 22 2.16 -17.65 -8.34
CA ARG A 22 3.37 -18.48 -8.45
C ARG A 22 3.10 -19.93 -8.11
N SER A 23 2.34 -20.19 -7.04
CA SER A 23 1.93 -21.53 -6.62
C SER A 23 1.07 -22.23 -7.68
N ALA A 24 0.18 -21.48 -8.35
CA ALA A 24 -0.57 -22.01 -9.49
C ALA A 24 0.36 -22.44 -10.64
N CYS A 25 1.31 -21.57 -11.00
CA CYS A 25 2.30 -21.84 -12.05
C CYS A 25 3.19 -23.04 -11.72
N SER A 26 3.71 -23.14 -10.49
CA SER A 26 4.59 -24.23 -10.08
C SER A 26 3.88 -25.59 -9.99
N ASN A 27 2.56 -25.59 -9.80
CA ASN A 27 1.74 -26.79 -9.72
C ASN A 27 0.98 -27.11 -11.02
N TYR A 28 1.23 -26.35 -12.10
CA TYR A 28 0.55 -26.52 -13.40
C TYR A 28 -0.99 -26.51 -13.28
N VAL A 29 -1.52 -25.68 -12.38
CA VAL A 29 -2.95 -25.48 -12.18
C VAL A 29 -3.33 -24.03 -12.46
N THR A 30 -4.63 -23.78 -12.63
CA THR A 30 -5.12 -22.41 -12.78
C THR A 30 -5.14 -21.70 -11.44
N LEU A 31 -5.04 -20.37 -11.48
CA LEU A 31 -5.19 -19.54 -10.27
C LEU A 31 -6.55 -19.78 -9.59
N ASP A 32 -7.62 -20.02 -10.36
CA ASP A 32 -8.95 -20.29 -9.80
C ASP A 32 -9.01 -21.62 -9.06
N LYS A 33 -8.27 -22.65 -9.49
CA LYS A 33 -8.13 -23.91 -8.72
C LYS A 33 -7.41 -23.69 -7.39
N ILE A 34 -6.35 -22.87 -7.37
CA ILE A 34 -5.69 -22.48 -6.13
C ILE A 34 -6.66 -21.70 -5.23
N LYS A 35 -7.39 -20.73 -5.78
CA LYS A 35 -8.39 -19.96 -5.02
C LYS A 35 -9.51 -20.83 -4.49
N GLU A 36 -10.02 -21.79 -5.26
CA GLU A 36 -11.03 -22.74 -4.81
C GLU A 36 -10.48 -23.58 -3.66
N HIS A 37 -9.27 -24.12 -3.81
CA HIS A 37 -8.60 -24.90 -2.76
C HIS A 37 -8.45 -24.07 -1.48
N VAL A 38 -7.93 -22.85 -1.60
CA VAL A 38 -7.79 -21.89 -0.51
C VAL A 38 -9.16 -21.55 0.08
N SER A 39 -10.21 -21.36 -0.73
CA SER A 39 -11.60 -21.08 -0.34
C SER A 39 -12.23 -22.18 0.53
N LEU A 40 -11.91 -23.45 0.28
CA LEU A 40 -12.42 -24.59 1.04
C LEU A 40 -11.98 -24.52 2.51
N TYR A 41 -10.83 -23.93 2.79
CA TYR A 41 -10.33 -23.72 4.16
C TYR A 41 -11.02 -22.54 4.87
N PHE A 42 -11.73 -21.65 4.18
CA PHE A 42 -12.48 -20.53 4.80
C PHE A 42 -13.91 -20.87 5.20
N LYS A 43 -14.44 -22.06 4.85
CA LYS A 43 -15.83 -22.44 5.22
C LYS A 43 -16.02 -22.76 6.71
N LYS A 44 -14.99 -22.68 7.55
CA LYS A 44 -15.11 -22.72 9.02
C LYS A 44 -14.80 -21.33 9.57
N GLY A 45 -15.80 -20.73 10.22
CA GLY A 45 -15.83 -19.31 10.58
C GLY A 45 -14.56 -18.75 11.21
N VAL A 46 -14.37 -17.44 10.97
CA VAL A 46 -13.19 -16.60 11.23
C VAL A 46 -12.12 -16.74 10.14
N GLY A 47 -12.31 -15.93 9.09
CA GLY A 47 -11.41 -15.82 7.95
C GLY A 47 -10.10 -15.16 8.34
N ASP A 48 -9.08 -15.97 8.61
CA ASP A 48 -7.71 -15.49 8.54
C ASP A 48 -7.02 -16.16 7.36
N LEU A 49 -6.72 -15.34 6.35
CA LEU A 49 -5.88 -15.71 5.22
C LEU A 49 -4.50 -16.23 5.70
N LYS A 50 -4.11 -15.83 6.93
CA LYS A 50 -2.99 -16.41 7.70
C LYS A 50 -3.11 -17.92 7.84
N SER A 51 -4.28 -18.47 8.16
CA SER A 51 -4.51 -19.91 8.31
C SER A 51 -4.38 -20.64 6.97
N ALA A 52 -4.86 -20.04 5.88
CA ALA A 52 -4.71 -20.61 4.54
C ALA A 52 -3.25 -20.58 4.04
N LEU A 53 -2.48 -19.55 4.41
CA LEU A 53 -1.06 -19.45 4.06
C LEU A 53 -0.16 -20.30 4.95
N LEU A 54 -0.50 -20.46 6.25
CA LEU A 54 0.11 -21.47 7.12
C LEU A 54 -0.13 -22.87 6.55
N LEU A 55 -1.34 -23.19 6.09
CA LEU A 55 -1.63 -24.49 5.47
C LEU A 55 -0.89 -24.70 4.13
N LEU A 56 -0.50 -23.63 3.44
CA LEU A 56 0.33 -23.70 2.23
C LEU A 56 1.83 -23.71 2.55
N ASN A 57 2.25 -23.35 3.77
CA ASN A 57 3.64 -23.28 4.20
C ASN A 57 3.75 -23.25 5.74
N GLU A 58 3.63 -24.42 6.37
CA GLU A 58 3.37 -24.64 7.82
C GLU A 58 4.38 -23.99 8.78
N GLU A 59 5.50 -23.46 8.29
CA GLU A 59 6.62 -22.99 9.13
C GLU A 59 6.78 -21.46 9.22
N ASN A 60 5.99 -20.64 8.51
CA ASN A 60 6.18 -19.18 8.49
C ASN A 60 5.13 -18.43 9.35
N GLU A 61 5.53 -17.98 10.55
CA GLU A 61 4.70 -17.17 11.49
C GLU A 61 4.36 -15.74 11.03
N PHE A 62 4.57 -15.39 9.76
CA PHE A 62 4.40 -14.02 9.28
C PHE A 62 2.92 -13.59 9.20
N PHE A 63 2.64 -12.34 9.61
CA PHE A 63 1.32 -11.70 9.53
C PHE A 63 0.96 -11.31 8.07
N TYR A 64 0.72 -12.31 7.22
CA TYR A 64 0.35 -12.10 5.82
C TYR A 64 -1.04 -11.49 5.61
N SER A 65 -1.91 -11.44 6.62
CA SER A 65 -3.28 -10.93 6.45
C SER A 65 -3.33 -9.49 5.90
N ARG A 66 -2.26 -8.71 6.07
CA ARG A 66 -2.11 -7.34 5.54
C ARG A 66 -1.46 -7.26 4.15
N ASN A 67 -0.93 -8.37 3.64
CA ASN A 67 -0.23 -8.44 2.36
C ASN A 67 -1.15 -8.83 1.19
N SER A 68 -2.44 -8.49 1.24
CA SER A 68 -3.38 -8.73 0.14
C SER A 68 -3.77 -7.44 -0.57
N ILE A 69 -3.94 -7.50 -1.88
CA ILE A 69 -4.53 -6.41 -2.67
C ILE A 69 -5.90 -6.05 -2.13
N TYR A 70 -6.68 -7.03 -1.68
CA TYR A 70 -7.96 -6.82 -1.00
C TYR A 70 -7.82 -5.95 0.26
N TYR A 71 -6.85 -6.24 1.13
CA TYR A 71 -6.59 -5.42 2.32
C TYR A 71 -6.20 -3.98 1.94
N ILE A 72 -5.30 -3.81 0.96
CA ILE A 72 -4.91 -2.48 0.45
C ILE A 72 -6.13 -1.72 -0.11
N TYR A 73 -7.03 -2.42 -0.82
CA TYR A 73 -8.29 -1.86 -1.32
C TYR A 73 -9.19 -1.38 -0.18
N HIS A 74 -9.40 -2.21 0.85
CA HIS A 74 -10.28 -1.88 1.98
C HIS A 74 -9.71 -0.79 2.90
N CYS A 75 -8.40 -0.75 3.04
CA CYS A 75 -7.67 0.34 3.68
C CYS A 75 -7.68 1.61 2.82
N GLY A 76 -8.06 1.48 1.55
CA GLY A 76 -8.19 2.63 0.70
C GLY A 76 -6.87 3.21 0.23
N LEU A 77 -5.86 2.36 0.14
CA LEU A 77 -4.50 2.70 -0.21
C LEU A 77 -4.23 2.52 -1.71
N LEU A 78 -5.20 2.04 -2.49
CA LEU A 78 -5.13 1.99 -3.95
C LEU A 78 -5.41 3.36 -4.58
N ARG A 79 -4.86 3.57 -5.79
CA ARG A 79 -5.15 4.77 -6.58
C ARG A 79 -6.54 4.64 -7.22
N TYR A 80 -7.35 5.66 -7.08
CA TYR A 80 -8.61 5.80 -7.81
C TYR A 80 -8.47 6.89 -8.85
N HIS A 81 -8.75 6.52 -10.10
CA HIS A 81 -8.93 7.47 -11.19
C HIS A 81 -10.43 7.50 -11.51
N ILE A 82 -10.98 8.68 -11.82
CA ILE A 82 -12.42 8.97 -12.01
C ILE A 82 -13.20 7.92 -12.83
N SER A 83 -12.51 7.16 -13.68
CA SER A 83 -13.09 6.11 -14.52
C SER A 83 -12.79 4.67 -14.11
N GLN A 84 -11.73 4.37 -13.32
CA GLN A 84 -11.33 2.99 -12.99
C GLN A 84 -10.56 2.88 -11.66
N LYS A 85 -10.91 1.85 -10.88
CA LYS A 85 -10.09 1.32 -9.77
C LYS A 85 -8.71 0.90 -10.31
N GLN A 86 -7.63 1.10 -9.56
CA GLN A 86 -6.30 0.61 -9.96
C GLN A 86 -6.34 -0.91 -10.25
N LYS A 87 -6.32 -1.26 -11.54
CA LYS A 87 -6.22 -2.64 -12.05
C LYS A 87 -4.80 -3.02 -12.44
N TYR A 88 -3.87 -2.07 -12.34
CA TYR A 88 -2.49 -2.24 -12.72
C TYR A 88 -1.60 -2.37 -11.48
N SER A 89 -0.51 -3.11 -11.65
CA SER A 89 0.57 -3.19 -10.68
C SER A 89 1.75 -2.37 -11.18
N LYS A 90 2.34 -1.62 -10.26
CA LYS A 90 3.64 -0.99 -10.48
C LYS A 90 4.75 -2.04 -10.33
N PHE A 91 5.93 -1.77 -10.85
CA PHE A 91 7.08 -2.65 -10.66
C PHE A 91 8.40 -1.90 -10.80
N CYS A 92 9.43 -2.46 -10.18
CA CYS A 92 10.81 -2.04 -10.41
C CYS A 92 11.48 -3.05 -11.37
N PRO A 93 12.01 -2.61 -12.53
CA PRO A 93 12.68 -3.51 -13.46
C PRO A 93 13.88 -4.23 -12.82
N ALA A 94 14.65 -3.53 -11.97
CA ALA A 94 15.79 -4.12 -11.26
C ALA A 94 15.36 -5.17 -10.23
N CYS A 95 14.30 -4.94 -9.44
CA CYS A 95 13.76 -6.00 -8.57
C CYS A 95 13.31 -7.23 -9.36
N LEU A 96 12.66 -7.04 -10.52
CA LEU A 96 12.23 -8.15 -11.36
C LEU A 96 13.40 -8.92 -11.95
N LEU A 97 14.49 -8.24 -12.30
CA LEU A 97 15.73 -8.87 -12.76
C LEU A 97 16.37 -9.72 -11.67
N GLU A 98 16.34 -9.26 -10.41
CA GLU A 98 16.86 -10.01 -9.27
C GLU A 98 15.99 -11.23 -8.93
N LYS A 99 14.69 -11.00 -8.71
CA LYS A 99 13.71 -12.04 -8.37
C LYS A 99 12.31 -11.64 -8.82
N SER A 100 11.73 -12.45 -9.71
CA SER A 100 10.38 -12.24 -10.22
C SER A 100 9.32 -12.68 -9.22
N TYR A 101 8.74 -11.71 -8.50
CA TYR A 101 7.53 -11.86 -7.72
C TYR A 101 6.85 -10.50 -7.52
N HIS A 102 5.55 -10.51 -7.27
CA HIS A 102 4.79 -9.29 -7.07
C HIS A 102 4.87 -8.82 -5.62
N ARG A 103 5.39 -7.61 -5.42
CA ARG A 103 5.51 -6.99 -4.09
C ARG A 103 4.25 -6.23 -3.71
N ILE A 104 3.78 -6.40 -2.48
CA ILE A 104 2.52 -5.77 -2.04
C ILE A 104 2.57 -4.24 -2.11
N HIS A 105 3.71 -3.66 -1.77
CA HIS A 105 3.89 -2.21 -1.72
C HIS A 105 3.75 -1.54 -3.10
N TRP A 106 3.94 -2.30 -4.20
CA TRP A 106 3.71 -1.79 -5.55
C TRP A 106 2.24 -1.48 -5.84
N MET A 107 1.31 -1.88 -4.97
CA MET A 107 -0.10 -1.54 -5.08
C MET A 107 -0.47 -0.27 -4.30
N ILE A 108 0.35 0.15 -3.34
CA ILE A 108 0.07 1.33 -2.51
C ILE A 108 0.28 2.59 -3.36
N ALA A 109 -0.76 3.41 -3.50
CA ALA A 109 -0.79 4.58 -4.37
C ALA A 109 0.38 5.54 -4.17
N PRO A 110 0.67 6.01 -2.93
CA PRO A 110 1.78 6.93 -2.68
C PRO A 110 3.18 6.42 -3.04
N ILE A 111 3.35 5.10 -3.15
CA ILE A 111 4.66 4.51 -3.44
C ILE A 111 4.88 4.57 -4.95
N ILE A 112 5.66 5.54 -5.41
CA ILE A 112 5.98 5.71 -6.83
C ILE A 112 7.44 5.37 -7.15
N ALA A 113 8.24 5.03 -6.14
CA ALA A 113 9.64 4.72 -6.29
C ALA A 113 10.03 3.42 -5.57
N CYS A 114 11.02 2.73 -6.11
CA CYS A 114 11.61 1.56 -5.49
C CYS A 114 12.66 1.98 -4.47
N ARG A 115 12.42 1.56 -3.21
CA ARG A 115 13.39 1.45 -2.10
C ARG A 115 14.80 1.10 -2.56
N LYS A 116 14.89 -0.15 -2.96
CA LYS A 116 16.15 -0.87 -3.12
C LYS A 116 17.03 -0.30 -4.23
N HIS A 117 16.43 0.18 -5.30
CA HIS A 117 17.14 0.56 -6.52
C HIS A 117 17.10 2.06 -6.84
N ASN A 118 16.37 2.84 -6.05
CA ASN A 118 16.17 4.28 -6.27
C ASN A 118 15.63 4.61 -7.67
N LEU A 119 14.74 3.77 -8.19
CA LEU A 119 14.12 3.91 -9.51
C LEU A 119 12.65 4.29 -9.38
N LEU A 120 12.12 5.09 -10.31
CA LEU A 120 10.66 5.21 -10.45
C LEU A 120 10.05 3.85 -10.75
N LEU A 121 8.91 3.55 -10.14
CA LEU A 121 8.17 2.36 -10.47
C LEU A 121 7.40 2.58 -11.78
N ILE A 122 7.42 1.58 -12.63
CA ILE A 122 6.73 1.58 -13.93
C ILE A 122 5.44 0.78 -13.79
N ASN A 123 4.37 1.15 -14.51
CA ASN A 123 3.10 0.42 -14.50
C ASN A 123 2.62 0.00 -15.91
N TYR A 124 3.51 0.07 -16.90
CA TYR A 124 3.23 -0.31 -18.28
C TYR A 124 4.43 -1.05 -18.89
N CYS A 125 4.17 -1.84 -19.93
CA CYS A 125 5.22 -2.46 -20.72
C CYS A 125 5.88 -1.44 -21.65
N ALA A 126 7.21 -1.28 -21.60
CA ALA A 126 7.94 -0.32 -22.43
C ALA A 126 7.84 -0.59 -23.95
N SER A 127 7.41 -1.79 -24.36
CA SER A 127 7.32 -2.15 -25.78
C SER A 127 5.95 -2.02 -26.40
N CYS A 128 4.87 -2.24 -25.63
CA CYS A 128 3.50 -2.17 -26.16
C CYS A 128 2.59 -1.20 -25.39
N PHE A 129 3.14 -0.52 -24.38
CA PHE A 129 2.49 0.48 -23.53
C PHE A 129 1.24 -0.01 -22.79
N GLN A 130 1.00 -1.33 -22.77
CA GLN A 130 -0.08 -1.94 -22.01
C GLN A 130 0.22 -1.83 -20.52
N LEU A 131 -0.77 -1.41 -19.74
CA LEU A 131 -0.70 -1.43 -18.28
C LEU A 131 -0.43 -2.86 -17.78
N THR A 132 0.51 -2.99 -16.84
CA THR A 132 0.91 -4.27 -16.27
C THR A 132 -0.02 -4.69 -15.15
N THR A 133 -0.39 -5.95 -15.12
CA THR A 133 -1.16 -6.58 -14.02
C THR A 133 -0.21 -7.20 -12.99
N PHE A 134 -0.72 -7.59 -11.82
CA PHE A 134 0.11 -8.31 -10.83
C PHE A 134 0.63 -9.64 -11.38
N THR A 135 -0.12 -10.32 -12.25
CA THR A 135 0.32 -11.58 -12.87
C THR A 135 1.47 -11.31 -13.84
N ASP A 136 1.37 -10.28 -14.68
CA ASP A 136 2.45 -9.87 -15.60
C ASP A 136 3.77 -9.65 -14.86
N VAL A 137 3.69 -8.92 -13.75
CA VAL A 137 4.81 -8.61 -12.87
C VAL A 137 5.35 -9.87 -12.20
N THR A 138 4.47 -10.76 -11.74
CA THR A 138 4.86 -12.00 -11.04
C THR A 138 5.67 -12.95 -11.94
N ILE A 139 5.35 -13.02 -13.23
CA ILE A 139 6.10 -13.85 -14.21
C ILE A 139 7.11 -13.04 -15.03
N ASN A 140 7.33 -11.77 -14.69
CA ASN A 140 8.22 -10.86 -15.41
C ASN A 140 7.96 -10.78 -16.93
N LYS A 141 6.70 -10.89 -17.36
CA LYS A 141 6.33 -10.87 -18.79
C LYS A 141 5.03 -10.13 -19.02
N CYS A 142 5.01 -9.28 -20.03
CA CYS A 142 3.78 -8.61 -20.45
C CYS A 142 2.76 -9.61 -21.02
N SER A 143 1.55 -9.65 -20.49
CA SER A 143 0.43 -10.48 -21.00
C SER A 143 0.14 -10.27 -22.48
N LYS A 144 0.30 -9.03 -22.97
CA LYS A 144 -0.01 -8.64 -24.36
C LYS A 144 1.10 -9.00 -25.36
N CYS A 145 2.34 -8.55 -25.12
CA CYS A 145 3.43 -8.71 -26.09
C CYS A 145 4.52 -9.71 -25.67
N LYS A 146 4.37 -10.35 -24.51
CA LYS A 146 5.25 -11.39 -23.95
C LYS A 146 6.71 -10.97 -23.65
N ARG A 147 7.08 -9.71 -23.94
CA ARG A 147 8.39 -9.17 -23.60
C ARG A 147 8.59 -9.07 -22.09
N GLU A 148 9.84 -9.19 -21.69
CA GLU A 148 10.26 -9.15 -20.29
C GLU A 148 10.13 -7.74 -19.71
N LEU A 149 9.60 -7.66 -18.50
CA LEU A 149 9.39 -6.38 -17.82
C LEU A 149 10.67 -5.86 -17.15
N SER A 150 11.55 -6.76 -16.70
CA SER A 150 12.87 -6.47 -16.14
C SER A 150 13.79 -5.70 -17.09
N LEU A 151 13.55 -5.80 -18.41
CA LEU A 151 14.30 -5.07 -19.43
C LEU A 151 13.80 -3.63 -19.64
N CYS A 152 12.71 -3.23 -18.98
CA CYS A 152 12.24 -1.85 -19.04
C CYS A 152 13.26 -0.91 -18.38
N LYS A 153 13.51 0.24 -18.99
CA LYS A 153 14.35 1.29 -18.39
C LYS A 153 13.50 2.19 -17.51
N SER A 154 13.98 2.49 -16.31
CA SER A 154 13.37 3.45 -15.40
C SER A 154 14.32 4.61 -15.12
N LYS A 155 13.76 5.76 -14.74
CA LYS A 155 14.50 6.94 -14.32
C LYS A 155 14.97 6.76 -12.86
N CYS A 156 16.26 7.00 -12.63
CA CYS A 156 16.81 7.09 -11.28
C CYS A 156 16.31 8.36 -10.58
N ILE A 157 16.06 8.24 -9.28
CA ILE A 157 15.65 9.35 -8.41
C ILE A 157 16.79 9.62 -7.45
N ASN A 158 17.18 10.89 -7.32
CA ASN A 158 18.11 11.30 -6.27
C ASN A 158 17.33 11.44 -4.95
N VAL A 159 17.62 10.54 -4.01
CA VAL A 159 16.95 10.43 -2.70
C VAL A 159 17.48 11.48 -1.71
N MET A 160 18.55 12.21 -2.04
CA MET A 160 19.10 13.24 -1.15
C MET A 160 18.23 14.50 -1.01
N ASN A 161 17.12 14.63 -1.77
CA ASN A 161 16.20 15.75 -1.66
C ASN A 161 14.93 15.34 -0.89
N ARG A 162 14.50 16.15 0.11
CA ARG A 162 13.35 15.83 1.01
C ARG A 162 12.07 15.46 0.26
N ASP A 163 11.82 16.11 -0.87
CA ASP A 163 10.61 15.82 -1.66
C ASP A 163 10.63 14.41 -2.26
N SER A 164 11.81 13.87 -2.55
CA SER A 164 12.02 12.57 -3.20
C SER A 164 12.13 11.43 -2.18
N SER A 165 12.58 11.74 -0.97
CA SER A 165 12.80 10.78 0.11
C SER A 165 11.49 10.20 0.65
N MET A 166 10.39 10.95 0.58
CA MET A 166 9.04 10.56 1.03
C MET A 166 8.27 9.62 0.10
N LEU A 167 8.73 9.49 -1.15
CA LEU A 167 8.24 8.49 -2.11
C LEU A 167 8.77 7.08 -1.80
N MET A 168 9.63 6.99 -0.79
CA MET A 168 10.32 5.81 -0.31
C MET A 168 10.07 5.71 1.20
N PHE A 169 9.41 4.63 1.62
CA PHE A 169 9.01 4.38 3.01
C PHE A 169 10.10 4.60 4.08
N ASP A 170 11.39 4.50 3.76
CA ASP A 170 12.41 4.39 4.81
C ASP A 170 13.18 5.67 5.14
N ASN A 171 12.81 6.81 4.55
CA ASN A 171 13.29 8.10 5.07
C ASN A 171 12.32 8.73 6.08
N ILE A 172 11.24 8.03 6.41
CA ILE A 172 10.47 8.34 7.60
C ILE A 172 11.45 8.20 8.76
N ARG A 173 11.73 9.31 9.44
CA ARG A 173 12.58 9.28 10.61
C ARG A 173 11.93 8.38 11.65
N TYR A 174 12.40 7.15 11.77
CA TYR A 174 12.05 6.21 12.84
C TYR A 174 12.39 6.76 14.24
N GLU A 175 13.01 7.95 14.30
CA GLU A 175 13.29 8.72 15.51
C GLU A 175 12.01 9.23 16.19
N SER A 176 10.92 9.46 15.46
CA SER A 176 9.63 9.82 16.08
C SER A 176 8.94 8.56 16.63
N GLU A 177 8.62 8.56 17.92
CA GLU A 177 7.92 7.47 18.61
C GLU A 177 6.57 7.11 17.93
N VAL A 178 5.98 8.04 17.17
CA VAL A 178 4.76 7.81 16.38
C VAL A 178 4.88 6.69 15.37
N TRP A 179 6.03 6.61 14.70
CA TRP A 179 6.23 5.68 13.59
C TRP A 179 6.71 4.31 14.06
N LYS A 180 7.06 4.19 15.34
CA LYS A 180 7.68 3.01 15.91
C LYS A 180 6.72 1.82 15.87
N GLY A 181 7.16 0.75 15.22
CA GLY A 181 6.39 -0.49 15.11
C GLY A 181 5.16 -0.43 14.20
N LEU A 182 4.99 0.67 13.43
CA LEU A 182 4.05 0.73 12.33
C LEU A 182 4.64 0.03 11.10
N VAL A 183 3.85 -0.84 10.49
CA VAL A 183 4.18 -1.39 9.16
C VAL A 183 3.82 -0.39 8.08
N LEU A 184 4.33 -0.60 6.87
CA LEU A 184 4.11 0.26 5.70
C LEU A 184 2.66 0.68 5.47
N THR A 185 1.71 -0.25 5.60
CA THR A 185 0.29 0.04 5.44
C THR A 185 -0.23 0.95 6.55
N ASP A 186 0.21 0.73 7.78
CA ASP A 186 -0.20 1.53 8.94
C ASP A 186 0.32 2.97 8.81
N PHE A 187 1.55 3.13 8.34
CA PHE A 187 2.13 4.44 8.05
C PHE A 187 1.28 5.25 7.07
N TYR A 188 0.98 4.69 5.90
CA TYR A 188 0.19 5.41 4.90
C TYR A 188 -1.26 5.62 5.32
N LEU A 189 -1.79 4.79 6.22
CA LEU A 189 -3.10 5.01 6.84
C LEU A 189 -3.09 6.21 7.81
N VAL A 190 -2.03 6.37 8.62
CA VAL A 190 -1.85 7.55 9.47
C VAL A 190 -1.79 8.80 8.61
N LEU A 191 -0.92 8.82 7.59
CA LEU A 191 -0.80 9.97 6.69
C LEU A 191 -2.12 10.32 5.99
N LYS A 192 -2.86 9.32 5.52
CA LYS A 192 -4.18 9.52 4.90
C LYS A 192 -5.14 10.23 5.84
N ARG A 193 -5.16 9.85 7.11
CA ARG A 193 -6.05 10.41 8.14
C ARG A 193 -5.66 11.82 8.53
N LEU A 194 -4.37 12.06 8.78
CA LEU A 194 -3.85 13.39 9.05
C LEU A 194 -4.20 14.35 7.91
N ARG A 195 -4.02 13.91 6.67
CA ARG A 195 -4.39 14.69 5.49
C ARG A 195 -5.89 14.99 5.42
N TRP A 196 -6.74 14.01 5.70
CA TRP A 196 -8.20 14.23 5.71
C TRP A 196 -8.60 15.27 6.78
N PHE A 197 -7.98 15.21 7.95
CA PHE A 197 -8.17 16.20 9.01
C PHE A 197 -7.76 17.62 8.57
N LEU A 198 -6.60 17.77 7.92
CA LEU A 198 -6.16 19.06 7.40
C LEU A 198 -7.17 19.68 6.45
N ASN A 199 -7.67 18.89 5.50
CA ASN A 199 -8.67 19.35 4.54
C ASN A 199 -9.96 19.82 5.23
N TYR A 200 -10.42 19.05 6.23
CA TYR A 200 -11.65 19.37 6.95
C TYR A 200 -11.53 20.71 7.69
N HIS A 201 -10.40 20.96 8.36
CA HIS A 201 -10.21 22.17 9.16
C HIS A 201 -9.69 23.37 8.37
N SER A 202 -9.09 23.19 7.19
CA SER A 202 -8.63 24.30 6.35
C SER A 202 -9.76 25.02 5.60
N LYS A 203 -11.04 24.63 5.80
CA LYS A 203 -12.24 25.22 5.17
C LYS A 203 -12.12 25.46 3.65
N GLY A 204 -11.33 24.64 2.96
CA GLY A 204 -11.07 24.79 1.52
C GLY A 204 -10.23 26.01 1.11
N GLU A 205 -9.65 26.78 2.05
CA GLU A 205 -8.76 27.92 1.73
C GLU A 205 -7.46 27.46 1.06
N ILE A 206 -6.99 26.29 1.46
CA ILE A 206 -5.95 25.58 0.75
C ILE A 206 -6.69 24.79 -0.34
N GLY A 207 -6.50 25.15 -1.60
CA GLY A 207 -7.14 24.59 -2.80
C GLY A 207 -6.85 23.11 -3.05
N PHE A 208 -7.09 22.29 -2.05
CA PHE A 208 -7.01 20.84 -2.08
C PHE A 208 -8.18 20.33 -2.90
N THR A 209 -7.97 20.17 -4.20
CA THR A 209 -8.87 19.33 -5.00
C THR A 209 -8.97 17.98 -4.33
N ASP A 210 -10.20 17.58 -4.05
CA ASP A 210 -10.48 16.64 -3.00
C ASP A 210 -10.03 15.23 -3.38
N LEU A 211 -8.82 14.83 -2.99
CA LEU A 211 -8.26 13.50 -3.21
C LEU A 211 -9.06 12.38 -2.49
N THR A 212 -10.24 12.67 -1.92
CA THR A 212 -11.07 11.72 -1.15
C THR A 212 -12.58 11.89 -1.31
N TYR A 213 -13.07 12.95 -1.96
CA TYR A 213 -14.49 13.30 -1.88
C TYR A 213 -15.15 13.21 -3.25
N ASP A 214 -15.88 12.11 -3.43
CA ASP A 214 -17.05 12.09 -4.28
C ASP A 214 -18.25 12.06 -3.31
N GLU A 215 -19.02 13.15 -3.24
CA GLU A 215 -20.15 13.35 -2.32
C GLU A 215 -21.22 12.24 -2.38
N GLY A 216 -21.13 11.32 -3.36
CA GLY A 216 -22.01 10.17 -3.47
C GLY A 216 -21.36 8.78 -3.39
N LYS A 217 -20.02 8.65 -3.25
CA LYS A 217 -19.35 7.33 -3.39
C LYS A 217 -18.17 7.14 -2.45
N ASP A 218 -18.34 6.20 -1.50
CA ASP A 218 -17.31 5.48 -0.74
C ASP A 218 -15.95 6.23 -0.63
N ASN A 219 -15.74 6.98 0.47
CA ASN A 219 -14.52 7.71 0.90
C ASN A 219 -13.25 6.82 1.03
N LYS A 220 -13.25 5.66 0.39
CA LYS A 220 -12.23 4.64 0.51
C LYS A 220 -10.99 5.00 -0.30
N PHE A 221 -11.00 5.79 -1.36
CA PHE A 221 -9.79 5.85 -2.23
C PHE A 221 -9.00 7.16 -2.17
N TRP A 222 -7.73 7.08 -2.60
CA TRP A 222 -6.96 8.25 -3.02
C TRP A 222 -7.37 8.62 -4.45
N PHE A 223 -8.15 9.68 -4.60
CA PHE A 223 -8.33 10.35 -5.87
C PHE A 223 -7.05 11.14 -6.19
N ILE A 224 -6.47 11.02 -7.39
CA ILE A 224 -5.27 11.79 -7.76
C ILE A 224 -5.60 12.55 -9.03
N GLY A 225 -6.16 13.74 -8.89
CA GLY A 225 -6.40 14.66 -10.01
C GLY A 225 -5.11 15.29 -10.53
N ASP A 226 -4.18 15.59 -9.62
CA ASP A 226 -2.85 16.12 -9.92
C ASP A 226 -1.79 15.46 -9.03
N GLU A 227 -0.70 14.98 -9.64
CA GLU A 227 0.35 14.23 -8.95
C GLU A 227 1.18 15.13 -8.02
N ASN A 228 1.39 16.40 -8.40
CA ASN A 228 2.11 17.36 -7.57
C ASN A 228 1.29 17.73 -6.32
N CYS A 229 -0.02 17.96 -6.48
CA CYS A 229 -0.96 18.18 -5.39
C CYS A 229 -0.96 16.99 -4.43
N PHE A 230 -1.10 15.76 -4.96
CA PHE A 230 -1.04 14.56 -4.13
C PHE A 230 0.28 14.46 -3.34
N ARG A 231 1.41 14.74 -4.00
CA ARG A 231 2.73 14.70 -3.36
C ARG A 231 2.86 15.77 -2.27
N TRP A 232 2.42 16.99 -2.55
CA TRP A 232 2.39 18.08 -1.57
C TRP A 232 1.52 17.77 -0.35
N ASN A 233 0.34 17.17 -0.57
CA ASN A 233 -0.56 16.73 0.51
C ASN A 233 0.11 15.72 1.45
N ILE A 234 0.82 14.74 0.88
CA ILE A 234 1.55 13.72 1.65
C ILE A 234 2.68 14.37 2.46
N LEU A 235 3.37 15.36 1.89
CA LEU A 235 4.43 16.11 2.58
C LEU A 235 3.87 16.89 3.78
N GLN A 236 2.77 17.61 3.63
CA GLN A 236 2.15 18.34 4.75
C GLN A 236 1.74 17.40 5.89
N ALA A 237 1.09 16.27 5.56
CA ALA A 237 0.69 15.28 6.55
C ALA A 237 1.89 14.66 7.28
N TYR A 238 3.02 14.51 6.59
CA TYR A 238 4.25 14.04 7.19
C TYR A 238 4.89 15.09 8.09
N GLU A 239 4.99 16.35 7.66
CA GLU A 239 5.57 17.43 8.45
C GLU A 239 4.86 17.63 9.79
N LEU A 240 3.54 17.45 9.84
CA LEU A 240 2.77 17.49 11.09
C LEU A 240 3.10 16.36 12.05
N ALA A 241 3.51 15.22 11.51
CA ALA A 241 3.85 14.04 12.29
C ALA A 241 5.38 13.88 12.49
N ASP A 242 6.18 14.70 11.81
CA ASP A 242 7.54 15.03 12.23
C ASP A 242 7.45 15.80 13.56
N ASP A 243 8.27 15.47 14.55
CA ASP A 243 8.19 16.05 15.92
C ASP A 243 6.77 16.02 16.54
N TRP A 244 6.13 14.85 16.46
CA TRP A 244 4.80 14.68 17.04
C TRP A 244 4.84 14.60 18.58
N PRO A 245 3.85 15.18 19.30
CA PRO A 245 2.68 15.90 18.76
C PRO A 245 2.90 17.41 18.59
N ASN A 246 4.10 17.91 18.79
CA ASN A 246 4.36 19.35 18.88
C ASN A 246 3.98 20.09 17.59
N ASN A 247 4.28 19.52 16.42
CA ASN A 247 3.97 20.18 15.15
C ASN A 247 2.47 20.33 14.88
N ILE A 248 1.64 19.35 15.26
CA ILE A 248 0.18 19.48 15.10
C ILE A 248 -0.42 20.48 16.11
N LEU A 249 0.11 20.51 17.35
CA LEU A 249 -0.35 21.42 18.40
C LEU A 249 0.05 22.88 18.17
N LYS A 250 1.06 23.15 17.32
CA LYS A 250 1.39 24.53 16.87
C LYS A 250 0.29 25.14 16.01
N ILE A 251 -0.54 24.30 15.37
CA ILE A 251 -1.54 24.73 14.38
C ILE A 251 -2.95 24.57 14.92
N TYR A 252 -3.22 23.51 15.68
CA TYR A 252 -4.54 23.13 16.15
C TYR A 252 -4.61 23.09 17.66
N CYS A 253 -5.71 23.59 18.24
CA CYS A 253 -5.93 23.49 19.66
C CYS A 253 -6.47 22.10 20.05
N PRO A 254 -6.31 21.66 21.31
CA PRO A 254 -6.81 20.37 21.78
C PRO A 254 -8.25 20.04 21.41
N SER A 255 -9.17 21.02 21.46
CA SER A 255 -10.57 20.81 21.09
C SER A 255 -10.78 20.54 19.60
N ASP A 256 -9.91 21.04 18.73
CA ASP A 256 -9.95 20.68 17.30
C ASP A 256 -9.56 19.21 17.09
N LEU A 257 -8.74 18.65 17.99
CA LEU A 257 -8.21 17.29 17.87
C LEU A 257 -9.16 16.21 18.41
N GLU A 258 -10.17 16.58 19.20
CA GLU A 258 -11.25 15.65 19.57
C GLU A 258 -12.05 15.20 18.34
N VAL A 259 -12.11 16.07 17.33
CA VAL A 259 -12.72 15.77 16.03
C VAL A 259 -11.89 14.71 15.30
N LEU A 260 -10.56 14.76 15.40
CA LEU A 260 -9.65 13.72 14.90
C LEU A 260 -10.09 12.34 15.44
N ALA A 261 -10.37 12.24 16.75
CA ALA A 261 -10.83 11.03 17.45
C ALA A 261 -12.05 10.38 16.81
N GLY A 262 -13.06 11.20 16.49
CA GLY A 262 -14.34 10.75 15.94
C GLY A 262 -14.23 10.24 14.51
N TYR A 263 -13.30 10.78 13.74
CA TYR A 263 -13.05 10.36 12.35
C TYR A 263 -12.08 9.18 12.22
N ILE A 264 -11.50 8.73 13.33
CA ILE A 264 -10.65 7.54 13.42
C ILE A 264 -11.52 6.27 13.52
N MET A 265 -12.22 5.93 12.44
CA MET A 265 -12.77 4.59 12.25
C MET A 265 -11.81 3.74 11.40
N GLY A 266 -11.23 2.70 12.00
CA GLY A 266 -10.42 1.69 11.32
C GLY A 266 -10.00 0.58 12.27
N PHE A 267 -9.06 -0.27 11.88
CA PHE A 267 -8.72 -1.48 12.63
C PHE A 267 -7.31 -1.38 13.24
N GLY A 268 -7.15 -1.83 14.49
CA GLY A 268 -5.84 -2.15 15.09
C GLY A 268 -4.99 -0.98 15.59
N LYS A 269 -3.66 -1.08 15.40
CA LYS A 269 -2.62 -0.23 16.00
C LYS A 269 -2.78 1.27 15.71
N VAL A 270 -3.26 1.63 14.52
CA VAL A 270 -3.44 3.04 14.13
C VAL A 270 -4.49 3.73 15.01
N ASN A 271 -5.56 3.04 15.39
CA ASN A 271 -6.55 3.65 16.29
C ASN A 271 -6.02 3.77 17.72
N LEU A 272 -5.29 2.77 18.19
CA LEU A 272 -4.66 2.81 19.51
C LEU A 272 -3.71 4.01 19.58
N PHE A 273 -2.87 4.18 18.56
CA PHE A 273 -1.96 5.32 18.42
C PHE A 273 -2.69 6.66 18.64
N PHE A 274 -3.75 6.93 17.88
CA PHE A 274 -4.45 8.20 18.01
C PHE A 274 -5.24 8.34 19.32
N ARG A 275 -5.80 7.24 19.86
CA ARG A 275 -6.48 7.27 21.17
C ARG A 275 -5.51 7.63 22.30
N GLU A 276 -4.32 7.04 22.31
CA GLU A 276 -3.29 7.37 23.29
C GLU A 276 -2.81 8.82 23.12
N PHE A 277 -2.72 9.31 21.89
CA PHE A 277 -2.46 10.73 21.62
C PHE A 277 -3.51 11.67 22.21
N ILE A 278 -4.80 11.40 22.00
CA ILE A 278 -5.88 12.24 22.55
C ILE A 278 -5.81 12.26 24.08
N LYS A 279 -5.54 11.12 24.71
CA LYS A 279 -5.33 11.06 26.15
C LYS A 279 -4.14 11.90 26.62
N GLN A 280 -3.04 11.92 25.86
CA GLN A 280 -1.85 12.72 26.20
C GLN A 280 -2.13 14.22 26.13
N ILE A 281 -2.98 14.68 25.20
CA ILE A 281 -3.32 16.11 25.09
C ILE A 281 -4.31 16.55 26.18
N GLN A 282 -5.15 15.64 26.66
CA GLN A 282 -6.15 15.92 27.69
C GLN A 282 -5.58 15.97 29.12
N GLN A 283 -4.29 15.64 29.32
CA GLN A 283 -3.57 15.67 30.59
C GLN A 283 -2.76 16.95 30.73
#